data_AF-A0A958WQW6-F1
#
_entry.id   AF-A0A958WQW6-F1
#
_cell.length_a   1.000
_cell.length_b   1.000
_cell.length_c   1.000
_cell.angle_alpha   90.00
_cell.angle_beta   90.00
_cell.angle_gamma   90.00
#
_symmetry.space_group_name_H-M   'P 1'
#
loop_
_entity.id
_entity.type
_entity.pdbx_description
1 polymer ?
#
loop_
_entity_poly.entity_id
_entity_poly.type
_entity_poly.pdbx_seq_one_letter_code
_entity_poly.pdbx_strand_id
1 'polypeptide(L)'
;EKETNPSLQNIFVDVGCSSKEEVEKLGIHVGSVITFEDELMELNKKYYTGRALDNRMGGYMIAEVARRLHENNVKLPFGLYVVNSVQEEIGLRGAEMIAERIKPDVAIITDVTHDTGSPLYDKKKSGDIKCGSGPVVSYGPAVQNNVRDMIIKVAEKKKIDFQRLSASRSTGTDTDAFAYSNAGVASALISLPLKYMHTTVETVNKEDVEGVIKLIYETLVQIKAGHDFRYIK
;
A
#
# COMPACT_ATOMS: atom_id res chain seq x y z
N GLU A 1 17.67 -32.15 -21.47
CA GLU A 1 18.53 -31.09 -20.91
C GLU A 1 17.83 -30.45 -19.73
N LYS A 2 18.56 -29.85 -18.78
CA LYS A 2 17.93 -29.02 -17.75
C LYS A 2 17.66 -27.65 -18.37
N GLU A 3 16.42 -27.19 -18.30
CA GLU A 3 16.11 -25.81 -18.63
C GLU A 3 16.90 -24.86 -17.71
N THR A 4 17.51 -23.84 -18.30
CA THR A 4 18.17 -22.76 -17.56
C THR A 4 17.14 -21.94 -16.81
N ASN A 5 17.41 -21.63 -15.54
CA ASN A 5 16.56 -20.74 -14.76
C ASN A 5 16.49 -19.34 -15.40
N PRO A 6 15.33 -18.65 -15.34
CA PRO A 6 15.20 -17.27 -15.77
C PRO A 6 16.14 -16.32 -15.00
N SER A 7 16.69 -15.35 -15.72
CA SER A 7 17.61 -14.31 -15.26
C SER A 7 17.53 -13.11 -16.21
N LEU A 8 18.02 -11.95 -15.81
CA LEU A 8 18.07 -10.77 -16.70
C LEU A 8 18.88 -11.00 -17.99
N GLN A 9 19.72 -12.04 -18.04
CA GLN A 9 20.53 -12.36 -19.21
C GLN A 9 19.81 -13.24 -20.24
N ASN A 10 18.73 -13.93 -19.85
CA ASN A 10 18.02 -14.88 -20.70
C ASN A 10 16.50 -14.66 -20.72
N ILE A 11 16.03 -13.51 -20.25
CA ILE A 11 14.65 -13.04 -20.44
C ILE A 11 14.63 -12.14 -21.67
N PHE A 12 13.78 -12.51 -22.63
CA PHE A 12 13.58 -11.75 -23.87
C PHE A 12 12.07 -11.58 -24.11
N VAL A 13 11.71 -10.49 -24.77
CA VAL A 13 10.35 -10.27 -25.27
C VAL A 13 10.42 -10.34 -26.79
N ASP A 14 9.75 -11.33 -27.35
CA ASP A 14 9.55 -11.41 -28.79
C ASP A 14 8.35 -10.54 -29.18
N VAL A 15 8.57 -9.65 -30.15
CA VAL A 15 7.54 -8.73 -30.68
C VAL A 15 7.20 -9.03 -32.14
N GLY A 16 7.65 -10.16 -32.67
CA GLY A 16 7.38 -10.61 -34.04
C GLY A 16 8.11 -9.83 -35.13
N CYS A 17 9.13 -9.04 -34.78
CA CYS A 17 9.93 -8.26 -35.72
C CYS A 17 11.21 -8.99 -36.13
N SER A 18 11.61 -8.80 -37.39
CA SER A 18 12.84 -9.40 -37.95
C SER A 18 14.01 -8.42 -38.08
N SER A 19 13.79 -7.14 -37.82
CA SER A 19 14.81 -6.08 -37.91
C SER A 19 14.63 -5.01 -36.85
N LYS A 20 15.71 -4.28 -36.57
CA LYS A 20 15.69 -3.11 -35.68
C LYS A 20 14.69 -2.06 -36.17
N GLU A 21 14.65 -1.82 -37.49
CA GLU A 21 13.78 -0.83 -38.12
C GLU A 21 12.30 -1.18 -37.95
N GLU A 22 11.94 -2.47 -37.94
CA GLU A 22 10.56 -2.91 -37.63
C GLU A 22 10.19 -2.64 -36.17
N VAL A 23 11.10 -2.95 -35.23
CA VAL A 23 10.90 -2.69 -33.79
C VAL A 23 10.71 -1.18 -33.55
N GLU A 24 11.55 -0.35 -34.15
CA GLU A 24 11.46 1.12 -34.04
C GLU A 24 10.18 1.67 -34.69
N LYS A 25 9.70 1.07 -35.79
CA LYS A 25 8.40 1.42 -36.41
C LYS A 25 7.20 1.10 -35.52
N LEU A 26 7.30 0.11 -34.63
CA LEU A 26 6.30 -0.15 -33.58
C LEU A 26 6.37 0.87 -32.43
N GLY A 27 7.35 1.78 -32.43
CA GLY A 27 7.57 2.76 -31.36
C GLY A 27 8.36 2.19 -30.18
N ILE A 28 8.95 1.00 -30.32
CA ILE A 28 9.76 0.38 -29.28
C ILE A 28 11.20 0.85 -29.42
N HIS A 29 11.79 1.32 -28.32
CA HIS A 29 13.17 1.80 -28.26
C HIS A 29 13.82 1.42 -26.92
N VAL A 30 15.14 1.61 -26.80
CA VAL A 30 15.83 1.42 -25.51
C VAL A 30 15.20 2.36 -24.47
N GLY A 31 14.79 1.81 -23.34
CA GLY A 31 14.04 2.52 -22.30
C GLY A 31 12.51 2.42 -22.41
N SER A 32 11.95 1.80 -23.46
CA SER A 32 10.53 1.45 -23.49
C SER A 32 10.20 0.50 -22.33
N VAL A 33 9.11 0.78 -21.63
CA VAL A 33 8.61 -0.04 -20.52
C VAL A 33 7.58 -1.02 -21.06
N ILE A 34 7.66 -2.27 -20.64
CA ILE A 34 6.66 -3.30 -20.94
C ILE A 34 5.97 -3.74 -19.66
N THR A 35 4.71 -4.14 -19.79
CA THR A 35 3.94 -4.81 -18.75
C THR A 35 3.07 -5.89 -19.38
N PHE A 36 2.61 -6.84 -18.58
CA PHE A 36 1.54 -7.75 -18.99
C PHE A 36 0.23 -6.98 -19.22
N GLU A 37 -0.48 -7.35 -20.28
CA GLU A 37 -1.88 -6.98 -20.47
C GLU A 37 -2.72 -7.85 -19.55
N ASP A 38 -3.47 -7.22 -18.64
CA ASP A 38 -4.34 -7.91 -17.70
C ASP A 38 -5.42 -6.95 -17.22
N GLU A 39 -6.59 -7.50 -16.90
CA GLU A 39 -7.75 -6.77 -16.40
C GLU A 39 -8.09 -7.17 -14.96
N LEU A 40 -8.89 -6.35 -14.29
CA LEU A 40 -9.42 -6.70 -12.98
C LEU A 40 -10.54 -7.73 -13.14
N MET A 41 -10.40 -8.88 -12.48
CA MET A 41 -11.43 -9.91 -12.41
C MET A 41 -11.94 -10.12 -10.99
N GLU A 42 -13.21 -10.51 -10.87
CA GLU A 42 -13.76 -10.94 -9.59
C GLU A 42 -13.62 -12.45 -9.42
N LEU A 43 -12.81 -12.87 -8.45
CA LEU A 43 -12.62 -14.28 -8.15
C LEU A 43 -13.53 -14.72 -7.00
N ASN A 44 -14.39 -15.70 -7.30
CA ASN A 44 -15.35 -16.28 -6.35
C ASN A 44 -16.22 -15.23 -5.62
N LYS A 45 -16.55 -14.12 -6.31
CA LYS A 45 -17.33 -12.97 -5.78
C LYS A 45 -16.75 -12.26 -4.54
N LYS A 46 -15.63 -12.75 -3.99
CA LYS A 46 -15.02 -12.33 -2.72
C LYS A 46 -13.70 -11.62 -2.89
N TYR A 47 -13.04 -11.85 -4.01
CA TYR A 47 -11.71 -11.32 -4.27
C TYR A 47 -11.69 -10.48 -5.53
N TYR A 48 -10.87 -9.44 -5.50
CA TYR A 48 -10.38 -8.78 -6.69
C TYR A 48 -9.03 -9.39 -7.04
N THR A 49 -8.89 -9.81 -8.29
CA THR A 49 -7.68 -10.41 -8.83
C THR A 49 -7.26 -9.63 -10.05
N GLY A 50 -5.97 -9.34 -10.18
CA GLY A 50 -5.44 -8.64 -11.35
C GLY A 50 -4.02 -8.15 -11.12
N ARG A 51 -3.49 -7.43 -12.09
CA ARG A 51 -2.13 -6.92 -12.07
C ARG A 51 -1.94 -5.64 -11.23
N ALA A 52 -0.81 -5.59 -10.51
CA ALA A 52 -0.34 -4.41 -9.78
C ALA A 52 -1.39 -3.86 -8.81
N LEU A 53 -2.05 -4.75 -8.08
CA LEU A 53 -2.90 -4.37 -6.96
C LEU A 53 -2.05 -3.73 -5.86
N ASP A 54 -0.81 -4.21 -5.70
CA ASP A 54 0.29 -3.47 -5.11
C ASP A 54 0.79 -2.36 -6.06
N ASN A 55 0.62 -1.07 -5.75
CA ASN A 55 -0.25 -0.49 -4.73
C ASN A 55 -1.39 0.34 -5.37
N ARG A 56 -1.88 -0.06 -6.56
CA ARG A 56 -3.05 0.59 -7.20
C ARG A 56 -4.28 0.51 -6.31
N MET A 57 -4.42 -0.56 -5.53
CA MET A 57 -5.51 -0.70 -4.59
C MET A 57 -5.40 0.32 -3.45
N GLY A 58 -4.19 0.63 -2.96
CA GLY A 58 -3.95 1.77 -2.06
C GLY A 58 -4.45 3.08 -2.62
N GLY A 59 -4.11 3.37 -3.88
CA GLY A 59 -4.59 4.56 -4.59
C GLY A 59 -6.12 4.63 -4.71
N TYR A 60 -6.78 3.50 -5.00
CA TYR A 60 -8.23 3.42 -4.99
C TYR A 60 -8.82 3.67 -3.61
N MET A 61 -8.25 3.06 -2.56
CA MET A 61 -8.74 3.18 -1.18
C MET A 61 -8.69 4.63 -0.69
N ILE A 62 -7.60 5.37 -0.92
CA ILE A 62 -7.51 6.77 -0.47
C ILE A 62 -8.42 7.70 -1.28
N ALA A 63 -8.64 7.42 -2.57
CA ALA A 63 -9.59 8.15 -3.39
C ALA A 63 -11.02 7.95 -2.88
N GLU A 64 -11.36 6.73 -2.49
CA GLU A 64 -12.66 6.39 -1.92
C GLU A 64 -12.89 7.04 -0.55
N VAL A 65 -11.85 7.14 0.28
CA VAL A 65 -11.91 7.93 1.53
C VAL A 65 -12.24 9.39 1.23
N ALA A 66 -11.55 10.01 0.26
CA ALA A 66 -11.80 11.39 -0.14
C ALA A 66 -13.23 11.59 -0.68
N ARG A 67 -13.71 10.66 -1.52
CA ARG A 67 -15.08 10.67 -2.06
C ARG A 67 -16.10 10.61 -0.93
N ARG A 68 -15.93 9.71 0.05
CA ARG A 68 -16.86 9.56 1.19
C ARG A 68 -16.86 10.78 2.11
N LEU A 69 -15.71 11.40 2.35
CA LEU A 69 -15.64 12.66 3.12
C LEU A 69 -16.47 13.75 2.44
N HIS A 70 -16.37 13.85 1.11
CA HIS A 70 -17.14 14.82 0.32
C HIS A 70 -18.64 14.51 0.37
N GLU A 71 -19.05 13.29 0.02
CA GLU A 71 -20.47 12.91 -0.05
C GLU A 71 -21.19 12.98 1.30
N ASN A 72 -20.49 12.65 2.39
CA ASN A 72 -21.02 12.77 3.74
C ASN A 72 -20.93 14.19 4.32
N ASN A 73 -20.47 15.17 3.53
CA ASN A 73 -20.31 16.56 3.93
C ASN A 73 -19.46 16.74 5.20
N VAL A 74 -18.43 15.91 5.37
CA VAL A 74 -17.54 15.97 6.53
C VAL A 74 -16.53 17.10 6.33
N LYS A 75 -16.53 18.05 7.26
CA LYS A 75 -15.50 19.10 7.33
C LYS A 75 -14.44 18.71 8.35
N LEU A 76 -13.22 18.47 7.87
CA LEU A 76 -12.08 18.20 8.73
C LEU A 76 -11.53 19.52 9.29
N PRO A 77 -11.11 19.56 10.58
CA PRO A 77 -10.59 20.76 11.21
C PRO A 77 -9.10 21.02 10.86
N PHE A 78 -8.60 20.41 9.79
CA PHE A 78 -7.21 20.47 9.33
C PHE A 78 -7.17 20.29 7.81
N GLY A 79 -6.05 20.66 7.19
CA GLY A 79 -5.81 20.39 5.77
C GLY A 79 -5.54 18.90 5.53
N LEU A 80 -6.29 18.27 4.63
CA LEU A 80 -6.05 16.89 4.20
C LEU A 80 -5.38 16.90 2.83
N TYR A 81 -4.20 16.27 2.75
CA TYR A 81 -3.51 15.98 1.50
C TYR A 81 -3.66 14.50 1.18
N VAL A 82 -4.22 14.19 0.02
CA VAL A 82 -4.37 12.81 -0.49
C VAL A 82 -3.42 12.66 -1.66
N VAL A 83 -2.47 11.73 -1.55
CA VAL A 83 -1.33 11.61 -2.47
C VAL A 83 -1.10 10.16 -2.85
N ASN A 84 -0.82 9.92 -4.14
CA ASN A 84 -0.19 8.69 -4.60
C ASN A 84 1.27 9.01 -4.86
N SER A 85 2.17 8.30 -4.17
CA SER A 85 3.60 8.36 -4.46
C SER A 85 3.91 7.62 -5.76
N VAL A 86 5.07 7.93 -6.33
CA VAL A 86 5.66 7.18 -7.44
C VAL A 86 7.00 6.63 -6.98
N GLN A 87 7.50 5.58 -7.66
CA GLN A 87 8.85 5.06 -7.41
C GLN A 87 9.06 4.53 -5.97
N GLU A 88 8.01 4.00 -5.34
CA GLU A 88 8.10 3.25 -4.08
C GLU A 88 9.06 2.06 -4.27
N GLU A 89 8.78 1.23 -5.28
CA GLU A 89 9.46 -0.03 -5.60
C GLU A 89 10.96 0.09 -5.94
N ILE A 90 11.45 1.31 -6.12
CA ILE A 90 12.87 1.59 -6.42
C ILE A 90 13.54 2.45 -5.33
N GLY A 91 12.89 2.56 -4.17
CA GLY A 91 13.45 3.21 -2.97
C GLY A 91 12.70 4.45 -2.50
N LEU A 92 11.36 4.44 -2.53
CA LEU A 92 10.50 5.42 -1.84
C LEU A 92 10.64 6.88 -2.34
N ARG A 93 11.16 7.09 -3.56
CA ARG A 93 11.60 8.43 -4.02
C ARG A 93 10.48 9.44 -4.10
N GLY A 94 9.31 9.03 -4.55
CA GLY A 94 8.14 9.91 -4.57
C GLY A 94 7.71 10.32 -3.17
N ALA A 95 7.72 9.39 -2.21
CA ALA A 95 7.34 9.69 -0.83
C ALA A 95 8.33 10.62 -0.14
N GLU A 96 9.65 10.45 -0.35
CA GLU A 96 10.67 11.38 0.14
C GLU A 96 10.39 12.82 -0.35
N MET A 97 10.09 12.98 -1.65
CA MET A 97 9.78 14.29 -2.23
C MET A 97 8.48 14.89 -1.67
N ILE A 98 7.46 14.07 -1.49
CA ILE A 98 6.16 14.50 -0.95
C ILE A 98 6.33 14.94 0.51
N ALA A 99 7.00 14.15 1.33
CA ALA A 99 7.21 14.42 2.74
C ALA A 99 7.96 15.74 2.96
N GLU A 100 9.02 15.99 2.19
CA GLU A 100 9.79 17.25 2.25
C GLU A 100 9.00 18.47 1.74
N ARG A 101 8.08 18.28 0.80
CA ARG A 101 7.28 19.38 0.25
C ARG A 101 6.08 19.74 1.12
N ILE A 102 5.34 18.74 1.59
CA ILE A 102 4.10 18.94 2.35
C ILE A 102 4.41 19.24 3.82
N LYS A 103 5.45 18.60 4.38
CA LYS A 103 5.82 18.68 5.81
C LYS A 103 4.62 18.46 6.74
N PRO A 104 3.90 17.33 6.61
CA PRO A 104 2.68 17.10 7.36
C PRO A 104 2.94 16.89 8.85
N ASP A 105 1.98 17.24 9.70
CA ASP A 105 2.03 16.96 11.14
C ASP A 105 1.83 15.47 11.46
N VAL A 106 1.02 14.79 10.64
CA VAL A 106 0.68 13.37 10.76
C VAL A 106 0.52 12.76 9.37
N ALA A 107 1.00 11.53 9.19
CA ALA A 107 0.84 10.77 7.96
C ALA A 107 0.20 9.40 8.25
N ILE A 108 -0.90 9.09 7.56
CA ILE A 108 -1.50 7.75 7.56
C ILE A 108 -1.21 7.17 6.18
N ILE A 109 -0.31 6.19 6.14
CA ILE A 109 0.11 5.51 4.93
C ILE A 109 -0.74 4.24 4.78
N THR A 110 -1.10 3.93 3.54
CA THR A 110 -1.69 2.64 3.20
C THR A 110 -0.86 1.95 2.13
N ASP A 111 -0.60 0.68 2.37
CA ASP A 111 0.17 -0.17 1.48
C ASP A 111 -0.33 -1.61 1.59
N VAL A 112 0.16 -2.52 0.79
CA VAL A 112 -0.21 -3.93 0.93
C VAL A 112 0.67 -4.64 1.96
N THR A 113 0.27 -5.84 2.36
CA THR A 113 1.10 -6.76 3.14
C THR A 113 0.78 -8.20 2.75
N HIS A 114 1.68 -9.13 3.05
CA HIS A 114 1.51 -10.51 2.63
C HIS A 114 0.38 -11.23 3.39
N ASP A 115 -0.53 -11.85 2.64
CA ASP A 115 -1.33 -12.98 3.15
C ASP A 115 -0.42 -14.21 3.32
N THR A 116 -0.14 -14.51 4.58
CA THR A 116 0.66 -15.67 5.02
C THR A 116 -0.17 -16.95 5.20
N GLY A 117 -1.47 -16.90 4.92
CA GLY A 117 -2.34 -18.07 4.83
C GLY A 117 -2.18 -18.83 3.51
N SER A 118 -1.55 -18.21 2.52
CA SER A 118 -1.22 -18.82 1.23
C SER A 118 -0.16 -19.93 1.38
N PRO A 119 -0.12 -20.92 0.46
CA PRO A 119 0.88 -21.99 0.51
C PRO A 119 2.31 -21.45 0.52
N LEU A 120 3.24 -22.21 1.12
CA LEU A 120 4.69 -21.94 1.14
C LEU A 120 5.16 -20.77 2.01
N TYR A 121 4.27 -20.10 2.76
CA TYR A 121 4.65 -19.12 3.79
C TYR A 121 4.97 -19.79 5.14
N ASP A 122 5.97 -19.28 5.85
CA ASP A 122 6.27 -19.65 7.23
C ASP A 122 5.73 -18.59 8.19
N LYS A 123 4.58 -18.88 8.81
CA LYS A 123 3.89 -17.97 9.72
C LYS A 123 4.71 -17.58 10.95
N LYS A 124 5.64 -18.44 11.39
CA LYS A 124 6.50 -18.12 12.54
C LYS A 124 7.48 -17.00 12.20
N LYS A 125 7.82 -16.85 10.92
CA LYS A 125 8.73 -15.81 10.42
C LYS A 125 7.97 -14.58 9.93
N SER A 126 6.85 -14.78 9.23
CA SER A 126 6.14 -13.72 8.51
C SER A 126 4.91 -13.16 9.24
N GLY A 127 4.50 -13.76 10.38
CA GLY A 127 3.24 -13.46 11.05
C GLY A 127 2.08 -14.33 10.56
N ASP A 128 0.90 -14.21 11.19
CA ASP A 128 -0.34 -14.87 10.73
C ASP A 128 -1.33 -13.79 10.27
N ILE A 129 -1.16 -13.38 9.01
CA ILE A 129 -2.04 -12.45 8.32
C ILE A 129 -2.77 -13.18 7.19
N LYS A 130 -4.06 -12.90 7.04
CA LYS A 130 -4.95 -13.52 6.04
C LYS A 130 -5.86 -12.47 5.41
N CYS A 131 -6.11 -12.64 4.12
CA CYS A 131 -7.20 -11.95 3.45
C CYS A 131 -8.56 -12.41 4.01
N GLY A 132 -9.51 -11.49 4.10
CA GLY A 132 -10.83 -11.66 4.71
C GLY A 132 -10.82 -11.59 6.23
N SER A 133 -9.76 -11.03 6.83
CA SER A 133 -9.64 -10.83 8.28
C SER A 133 -9.43 -9.35 8.65
N GLY A 134 -9.68 -8.45 7.70
CA GLY A 134 -9.66 -7.01 7.90
C GLY A 134 -8.28 -6.36 7.69
N PRO A 135 -8.22 -5.03 7.82
CA PRO A 135 -7.00 -4.23 7.69
C PRO A 135 -5.90 -4.68 8.65
N VAL A 136 -4.66 -4.42 8.29
CA VAL A 136 -3.50 -4.75 9.11
C VAL A 136 -2.89 -3.47 9.67
N VAL A 137 -2.88 -3.33 10.99
CA VAL A 137 -2.23 -2.20 11.65
C VAL A 137 -0.81 -2.60 12.06
N SER A 138 0.18 -1.88 11.55
CA SER A 138 1.58 -2.22 11.78
C SER A 138 2.13 -1.69 13.12
N TYR A 139 3.09 -2.43 13.66
CA TYR A 139 3.97 -2.04 14.75
C TYR A 139 5.38 -2.03 14.18
N GLY A 140 6.18 -1.02 14.48
CA GLY A 140 7.54 -0.96 13.98
C GLY A 140 8.20 0.38 14.31
N PRO A 141 9.50 0.53 14.04
CA PRO A 141 10.25 1.72 14.41
C PRO A 141 9.80 2.98 13.65
N ALA A 142 9.30 2.83 12.42
CA ALA A 142 8.72 3.93 11.63
C ALA A 142 7.24 4.21 11.97
N VAL A 143 6.60 3.39 12.81
CA VAL A 143 5.20 3.54 13.18
C VAL A 143 5.08 4.18 14.56
N GLN A 144 4.52 5.38 14.59
CA GLN A 144 4.34 6.17 15.79
C GLN A 144 3.21 5.59 16.66
N ASN A 145 3.51 5.30 17.95
CA ASN A 145 2.59 4.56 18.81
C ASN A 145 1.29 5.31 19.10
N ASN A 146 1.30 6.64 19.28
CA ASN A 146 0.08 7.39 19.59
C ASN A 146 -0.90 7.43 18.39
N VAL A 147 -0.39 7.57 17.16
CA VAL A 147 -1.19 7.50 15.92
C VAL A 147 -1.72 6.07 15.75
N ARG A 148 -0.86 5.05 15.90
CA ARG A 148 -1.27 3.64 15.84
C ARG A 148 -2.35 3.31 16.87
N ASP A 149 -2.17 3.73 18.12
CA ASP A 149 -3.11 3.44 19.21
C ASP A 149 -4.43 4.19 19.02
N MET A 150 -4.42 5.37 18.40
CA MET A 150 -5.64 6.03 17.95
C MET A 150 -6.36 5.19 16.90
N ILE A 151 -5.66 4.73 15.85
CA ILE A 151 -6.23 3.88 14.80
C ILE A 151 -6.87 2.62 15.41
N ILE A 152 -6.17 1.95 16.34
CA ILE A 152 -6.69 0.76 17.04
C ILE A 152 -7.94 1.08 17.84
N LYS A 153 -7.93 2.17 18.62
CA LYS A 153 -9.12 2.60 19.39
C LYS A 153 -10.30 2.92 18.49
N VAL A 154 -10.05 3.49 17.31
CA VAL A 154 -11.09 3.74 16.31
C VAL A 154 -11.65 2.44 15.77
N ALA A 155 -10.79 1.48 15.40
CA ALA A 155 -11.19 0.16 14.95
C ALA A 155 -12.08 -0.55 15.99
N GLU A 156 -11.64 -0.59 17.25
CA GLU A 156 -12.38 -1.18 18.37
C GLU A 156 -13.73 -0.49 18.60
N LYS A 157 -13.76 0.85 18.67
CA LYS A 157 -14.98 1.63 18.89
C LYS A 157 -15.99 1.46 17.75
N LYS A 158 -15.51 1.35 16.51
CA LYS A 158 -16.34 1.20 15.30
C LYS A 158 -16.60 -0.25 14.92
N LYS A 159 -16.10 -1.21 15.72
CA LYS A 159 -16.20 -2.66 15.48
C LYS A 159 -15.72 -3.02 14.06
N ILE A 160 -14.56 -2.48 13.68
CA ILE A 160 -13.85 -2.83 12.47
C ILE A 160 -12.84 -3.89 12.86
N ASP A 161 -13.01 -5.11 12.33
CA ASP A 161 -12.05 -6.18 12.54
C ASP A 161 -10.70 -5.80 11.92
N PHE A 162 -9.60 -6.13 12.60
CA PHE A 162 -8.26 -5.81 12.12
C PHE A 162 -7.23 -6.81 12.64
N GLN A 163 -6.12 -6.88 11.93
CA GLN A 163 -4.95 -7.71 12.20
C GLN A 163 -3.77 -6.83 12.62
N ARG A 164 -2.72 -7.44 13.16
CA ARG A 164 -1.51 -6.74 13.59
C ARG A 164 -0.29 -7.33 12.91
N LEU A 165 0.58 -6.46 12.40
CA LEU A 165 1.88 -6.82 11.85
C LEU A 165 2.99 -6.25 12.72
N SER A 166 4.09 -6.98 12.87
CA SER A 166 5.31 -6.48 13.50
C SER A 166 6.41 -6.36 12.44
N ALA A 167 6.85 -5.14 12.18
CA ALA A 167 7.98 -4.78 11.33
C ALA A 167 9.22 -4.57 12.19
N SER A 168 10.22 -5.43 12.03
CA SER A 168 11.38 -5.49 12.93
C SER A 168 12.38 -4.36 12.73
N ARG A 169 12.63 -3.93 11.49
CA ARG A 169 13.66 -2.93 11.14
C ARG A 169 13.11 -1.75 10.34
N SER A 170 12.28 -2.02 9.35
CA SER A 170 11.64 -1.06 8.47
C SER A 170 10.30 -1.63 8.04
N THR A 171 9.36 -0.79 7.63
CA THR A 171 8.13 -1.29 7.00
C THR A 171 8.39 -1.71 5.55
N GLY A 172 9.42 -1.14 4.92
CA GLY A 172 9.70 -1.31 3.50
C GLY A 172 8.67 -0.57 2.65
N THR A 173 8.04 0.47 3.19
CA THR A 173 6.97 1.22 2.53
C THR A 173 7.19 2.71 2.70
N ASP A 174 6.38 3.53 2.05
CA ASP A 174 6.39 4.99 2.20
C ASP A 174 6.34 5.49 3.65
N THR A 175 5.85 4.66 4.60
CA THR A 175 5.87 4.97 6.03
C THR A 175 7.28 5.31 6.52
N ASP A 176 8.29 4.58 6.06
CA ASP A 176 9.69 4.84 6.43
C ASP A 176 10.14 6.22 5.93
N ALA A 177 9.80 6.59 4.69
CA ALA A 177 10.15 7.89 4.12
C ALA A 177 9.49 9.05 4.88
N PHE A 178 8.20 8.94 5.21
CA PHE A 178 7.53 9.97 5.99
C PHE A 178 8.07 10.05 7.42
N ALA A 179 8.16 8.91 8.13
CA ALA A 179 8.54 8.87 9.55
C ALA A 179 9.91 9.49 9.82
N TYR A 180 10.88 9.28 8.92
CA TYR A 180 12.24 9.78 9.07
C TYR A 180 12.53 11.09 8.33
N SER A 181 11.53 11.69 7.67
CA SER A 181 11.66 13.01 7.02
C SER A 181 11.60 14.16 8.01
N ASN A 182 12.02 15.35 7.57
CA ASN A 182 11.88 16.59 8.31
C ASN A 182 12.42 16.50 9.76
N ALA A 183 11.58 16.82 10.76
CA ALA A 183 11.89 16.70 12.18
C ALA A 183 11.31 15.41 12.82
N GLY A 184 10.91 14.44 11.99
CA GLY A 184 10.14 13.27 12.38
C GLY A 184 8.63 13.53 12.26
N VAL A 185 8.01 12.93 11.25
CA VAL A 185 6.55 12.98 11.05
C VAL A 185 5.89 11.87 11.86
N ALA A 186 4.77 12.18 12.53
CA ALA A 186 3.98 11.17 13.21
C ALA A 186 3.29 10.27 12.17
N SER A 187 3.91 9.14 11.84
CA SER A 187 3.47 8.26 10.75
C SER A 187 2.85 6.96 11.29
N ALA A 188 1.85 6.43 10.60
CA ALA A 188 1.34 5.08 10.86
C ALA A 188 0.95 4.37 9.55
N LEU A 189 0.97 3.04 9.59
CA LEU A 189 0.71 2.18 8.43
C LEU A 189 -0.53 1.31 8.67
N ILE A 190 -1.50 1.44 7.76
CA ILE A 190 -2.68 0.57 7.65
C ILE A 190 -2.57 -0.20 6.33
N SER A 191 -2.25 -1.49 6.43
CA SER A 191 -2.03 -2.33 5.26
C SER A 191 -3.24 -3.14 4.82
N LEU A 192 -3.31 -3.44 3.53
CA LEU A 192 -4.25 -4.37 2.91
C LEU A 192 -3.58 -5.75 2.76
N PRO A 193 -4.10 -6.83 3.37
CA PRO A 193 -3.65 -8.18 3.06
C PRO A 193 -3.81 -8.52 1.58
N LEU A 194 -2.72 -8.98 0.96
CA LEU A 194 -2.63 -9.29 -0.45
C LEU A 194 -1.95 -10.65 -0.67
N LYS A 195 -2.50 -11.43 -1.59
CA LYS A 195 -1.92 -12.69 -2.06
C LYS A 195 -1.08 -12.46 -3.31
N TYR A 196 0.04 -13.19 -3.36
CA TYR A 196 0.93 -13.26 -4.53
C TYR A 196 1.58 -11.93 -4.90
N MET A 197 1.95 -11.14 -3.88
CA MET A 197 2.65 -9.86 -4.02
C MET A 197 3.84 -9.98 -4.98
N HIS A 198 3.97 -8.99 -5.87
CA HIS A 198 5.03 -8.87 -6.87
C HIS A 198 5.05 -10.00 -7.92
N THR A 199 3.99 -10.80 -8.00
CA THR A 199 3.75 -11.69 -9.14
C THR A 199 2.93 -10.98 -10.22
N THR A 200 2.75 -11.61 -11.38
CA THR A 200 1.99 -11.01 -12.50
C THR A 200 0.53 -10.76 -12.16
N VAL A 201 -0.06 -11.61 -11.31
CA VAL A 201 -1.46 -11.55 -10.91
C VAL A 201 -1.57 -11.65 -9.40
N GLU A 202 -2.03 -10.57 -8.80
CA GLU A 202 -2.21 -10.43 -7.35
C GLU A 202 -3.67 -10.60 -6.97
N THR A 203 -3.96 -10.81 -5.68
CA THR A 203 -5.33 -11.03 -5.24
C THR A 203 -5.59 -10.45 -3.85
N VAL A 204 -6.65 -9.64 -3.73
CA VAL A 204 -7.08 -9.00 -2.47
C VAL A 204 -8.54 -9.32 -2.18
N ASN A 205 -8.92 -9.38 -0.90
CA ASN A 205 -10.32 -9.58 -0.52
C ASN A 205 -11.08 -8.24 -0.55
N LYS A 206 -12.31 -8.25 -1.11
CA LYS A 206 -13.12 -7.04 -1.25
C LYS A 206 -13.52 -6.41 0.09
N GLU A 207 -13.80 -7.24 1.10
CA GLU A 207 -14.18 -6.78 2.43
C GLU A 207 -12.99 -6.16 3.17
N ASP A 208 -11.76 -6.64 2.93
CA ASP A 208 -10.56 -6.01 3.49
C ASP A 208 -10.33 -4.63 2.87
N VAL A 209 -10.51 -4.49 1.55
CA VAL A 209 -10.43 -3.18 0.85
C VAL A 209 -11.40 -2.18 1.50
N GLU A 210 -12.67 -2.57 1.64
CA GLU A 210 -13.68 -1.76 2.33
C GLU A 210 -13.31 -1.47 3.78
N GLY A 211 -12.76 -2.47 4.49
CA GLY A 211 -12.29 -2.32 5.87
C GLY A 211 -11.21 -1.26 6.01
N VAL A 212 -10.24 -1.22 5.08
CA VAL A 212 -9.13 -0.26 5.10
C VAL A 212 -9.66 1.16 4.86
N ILE A 213 -10.51 1.33 3.84
CA ILE A 213 -11.19 2.59 3.53
C ILE A 213 -11.93 3.11 4.77
N LYS A 214 -12.75 2.24 5.38
CA LYS A 214 -13.54 2.60 6.57
C LYS A 214 -12.65 2.97 7.74
N LEU A 215 -11.57 2.23 7.98
CA LEU A 215 -10.66 2.50 9.09
C LEU A 215 -9.93 3.84 8.93
N ILE A 216 -9.44 4.15 7.71
CA ILE A 216 -8.81 5.44 7.42
C ILE A 216 -9.82 6.57 7.58
N TYR A 217 -11.00 6.45 6.95
CA TYR A 217 -12.07 7.45 7.04
C TYR A 217 -12.46 7.75 8.50
N GLU A 218 -12.75 6.71 9.28
CA GLU A 218 -13.15 6.86 10.68
C GLU A 218 -12.02 7.42 11.54
N THR A 219 -10.76 7.13 11.22
CA THR A 219 -9.61 7.69 11.93
C THR A 219 -9.52 9.20 11.66
N LEU A 220 -9.60 9.63 10.40
CA LEU A 220 -9.54 11.04 10.02
C LEU A 220 -10.61 11.88 10.73
N VAL A 221 -11.84 11.36 10.83
CA VAL A 221 -12.96 12.04 11.50
C VAL A 221 -12.71 12.25 13.01
N GLN A 222 -11.83 11.46 13.64
CA GLN A 222 -11.51 11.58 15.07
C GLN A 222 -10.31 12.48 15.36
N ILE A 223 -9.50 12.80 14.35
CA ILE A 223 -8.37 13.72 14.51
C ILE A 223 -8.90 15.13 14.74
N LYS A 224 -8.28 15.85 15.67
CA LYS A 224 -8.64 17.22 16.05
C LYS A 224 -7.61 18.20 15.49
N ALA A 225 -7.98 19.46 15.32
CA ALA A 225 -7.00 20.51 15.05
C ALA A 225 -5.94 20.54 16.17
N GLY A 226 -4.67 20.57 15.79
CA GLY A 226 -3.55 20.57 16.74
C GLY A 226 -3.45 19.31 17.61
N HIS A 227 -3.93 18.16 17.12
CA HIS A 227 -3.80 16.90 17.86
C HIS A 227 -2.33 16.59 18.14
N ASP A 228 -1.96 16.48 19.41
CA ASP A 228 -0.58 16.22 19.81
C ASP A 228 -0.29 14.72 19.88
N PHE A 229 0.52 14.24 18.93
CA PHE A 229 0.98 12.86 18.88
C PHE A 229 2.34 12.63 19.56
N ARG A 230 2.98 13.65 20.14
CA ARG A 230 4.32 13.50 20.76
C ARG A 230 4.30 12.57 21.97
N TYR A 231 5.42 11.88 22.21
CA TYR A 231 5.59 11.01 23.39
C TYR A 231 5.85 11.80 24.66
N ILE A 232 6.63 12.89 24.55
CA ILE A 232 7.04 13.74 25.65
C ILE A 232 6.33 15.08 25.47
N LYS A 233 5.63 15.52 26.51
CA LYS A 233 4.87 16.77 26.54
C LYS A 233 5.67 17.87 27.22
#